data_AF-A0A9P7I9P1-F1
#
_entry.id   AF-A0A9P7I9P1-F1
#
_cell.length_a   1.000
_cell.length_b   1.000
_cell.length_c   1.000
_cell.angle_alpha   90.00
_cell.angle_beta   90.00
_cell.angle_gamma   90.00
#
_symmetry.space_group_name_H-M   'P 1'
#
loop_
_entity.id
_entity.type
_entity.pdbx_description
1 polymer ?
#
loop_
_entity_poly.entity_id
_entity_poly.type
_entity_poly.pdbx_seq_one_letter_code
_entity_poly.pdbx_strand_id
1 'polypeptide(L)'
;MNLCEFLISRDGNTLTPEAVKKVNRASSQSHDSFVSIMLLFYLRHGYDMQDRIMTQYLSILAYMSLKQLGDRNLALQDDIDEGGGILHLAAKGISVQGGYYYLTYLISLALQKEMSPDDLAVLYQSTVGKREDGSTEQMRARHEETQYPIHIVSIKDRRLGNLVTEYSAMRIQN
;
A
#
# COMPACT_ATOMS: atom_id res chain seq x y z
N MET A 1 -14.36 -6.54 -9.86
CA MET A 1 -14.81 -7.68 -10.67
C MET A 1 -14.05 -8.90 -10.19
N ASN A 2 -14.72 -9.87 -9.54
CA ASN A 2 -14.09 -11.07 -9.00
C ASN A 2 -13.65 -11.99 -10.17
N LEU A 3 -12.48 -12.63 -10.09
CA LEU A 3 -12.00 -13.59 -11.09
C LEU A 3 -13.04 -14.68 -11.37
N CYS A 4 -13.76 -15.14 -10.35
CA CYS A 4 -14.84 -16.10 -10.50
C CYS A 4 -16.02 -15.52 -11.27
N GLU A 5 -16.46 -14.30 -10.98
CA GLU A 5 -17.54 -13.63 -11.73
C GLU A 5 -17.16 -13.41 -13.19
N PHE A 6 -15.90 -13.04 -13.45
CA PHE A 6 -15.36 -12.84 -14.80
C PHE A 6 -15.32 -14.15 -15.60
N LEU A 7 -14.89 -15.25 -14.98
CA LEU A 7 -14.86 -16.57 -15.63
C LEU A 7 -16.28 -17.08 -15.92
N ILE A 8 -17.23 -16.83 -15.01
CA ILE A 8 -18.65 -17.18 -15.19
C ILE A 8 -19.28 -16.38 -16.32
N SER A 9 -18.95 -15.09 -16.43
CA SER A 9 -19.51 -14.21 -17.46
C SER A 9 -18.96 -14.48 -18.86
N ARG A 10 -17.83 -15.19 -18.98
CA ARG A 10 -17.13 -15.44 -20.24
C ARG A 10 -17.57 -16.73 -20.94
N ASP A 11 -18.05 -17.73 -20.20
CA ASP A 11 -18.26 -19.08 -20.74
C ASP A 11 -19.64 -19.36 -21.34
N GLY A 12 -20.61 -18.44 -21.28
CA GLY A 12 -21.92 -18.57 -21.95
C GLY A 12 -22.82 -19.73 -21.46
N ASN A 13 -22.28 -20.69 -20.72
CA ASN A 13 -22.99 -21.77 -20.06
C ASN A 13 -23.49 -21.26 -18.70
N THR A 14 -24.80 -21.10 -18.58
CA THR A 14 -25.45 -20.90 -17.29
C THR A 14 -25.13 -22.07 -16.37
N LEU A 15 -24.31 -21.81 -15.34
CA LEU A 15 -24.03 -22.76 -14.27
C LEU A 15 -25.34 -23.31 -13.69
N THR A 16 -25.36 -24.59 -13.31
CA THR A 16 -26.50 -25.15 -12.60
C THR A 16 -26.73 -24.37 -11.29
N PRO A 17 -27.98 -24.24 -10.80
CA PRO A 17 -28.27 -23.51 -9.57
C PRO A 17 -27.44 -23.98 -8.36
N GLU A 18 -27.11 -25.27 -8.32
CA GLU A 18 -26.23 -25.87 -7.31
C GLU A 18 -24.78 -25.40 -7.42
N ALA A 19 -24.25 -25.28 -8.64
CA ALA A 19 -22.90 -24.77 -8.87
C ALA A 19 -22.80 -23.28 -8.52
N VAL A 20 -23.81 -22.47 -8.85
CA VAL A 20 -23.88 -21.05 -8.44
C VAL A 20 -23.87 -20.92 -6.91
N LYS A 21 -24.69 -21.72 -6.21
CA LYS A 21 -24.73 -21.74 -4.74
C LYS A 21 -23.37 -22.12 -4.13
N LYS A 22 -22.69 -23.11 -4.70
CA LYS A 22 -21.35 -23.56 -4.25
C LYS A 22 -20.29 -22.47 -4.45
N VAL A 23 -20.31 -21.80 -5.60
CA VAL A 23 -19.39 -20.69 -5.91
C VAL A 23 -19.63 -19.52 -4.96
N ASN A 24 -20.88 -19.11 -4.76
CA ASN A 24 -21.21 -18.00 -3.86
C ASN A 24 -20.78 -18.29 -2.42
N ARG A 25 -20.98 -19.53 -1.95
CA ARG A 25 -20.49 -19.97 -0.63
C ARG A 25 -18.97 -19.89 -0.53
N ALA A 26 -18.25 -20.43 -1.51
CA ALA A 26 -16.79 -20.39 -1.53
C ALA A 26 -16.26 -18.95 -1.61
N SER A 27 -16.91 -18.09 -2.38
CA SER A 27 -16.59 -16.67 -2.48
C SER A 27 -16.79 -15.95 -1.15
N SER A 28 -17.90 -16.20 -0.46
CA SER A 28 -18.19 -15.60 0.86
C SER A 28 -17.18 -16.08 1.91
N GLN A 29 -16.87 -17.38 1.94
CA GLN A 29 -15.86 -17.90 2.86
C GLN A 29 -14.45 -17.34 2.61
N SER A 30 -14.07 -17.20 1.34
CA SER A 30 -12.80 -16.59 0.95
C SER A 30 -12.73 -15.13 1.38
N HIS A 31 -13.83 -14.39 1.20
CA HIS A 31 -13.98 -13.01 1.67
C HIS A 31 -13.73 -12.90 3.18
N ASP A 32 -14.43 -13.68 3.99
CA ASP A 32 -14.33 -13.61 5.45
C ASP A 32 -12.94 -14.02 5.94
N SER A 33 -12.32 -15.00 5.29
CA SER A 33 -10.96 -15.42 5.57
C SER A 33 -9.95 -14.32 5.26
N PHE A 34 -10.13 -13.63 4.12
CA PHE A 34 -9.28 -12.50 3.73
C PHE A 34 -9.38 -11.35 4.75
N VAL A 35 -10.60 -10.94 5.12
CA VAL A 35 -10.82 -9.90 6.13
C VAL A 35 -10.15 -10.30 7.45
N SER A 36 -10.37 -11.53 7.91
CA SER A 36 -9.78 -12.05 9.15
C SER A 36 -8.25 -12.00 9.14
N ILE A 37 -7.61 -12.42 8.04
CA ILE A 37 -6.15 -12.37 7.90
C ILE A 37 -5.64 -10.93 7.98
N MET A 38 -6.33 -9.99 7.32
CA MET A 38 -5.94 -8.57 7.32
C MET A 38 -6.07 -7.94 8.70
N LEU A 39 -7.13 -8.27 9.46
CA LEU A 39 -7.33 -7.80 10.83
C LEU A 39 -6.29 -8.40 11.79
N LEU A 40 -5.97 -9.70 11.66
CA LEU A 40 -4.92 -10.35 12.45
C LEU A 40 -3.54 -9.75 12.16
N PHE A 41 -3.25 -9.46 10.89
CA PHE A 41 -2.01 -8.79 10.51
C PHE A 41 -1.92 -7.42 11.18
N TYR A 42 -3.00 -6.64 11.15
CA TYR A 42 -3.06 -5.36 11.85
C TYR A 42 -2.83 -5.51 13.35
N LEU A 43 -3.53 -6.43 14.02
CA LEU A 43 -3.37 -6.63 15.46
C LEU A 43 -1.94 -7.01 15.85
N ARG A 44 -1.25 -7.75 14.98
CA ARG A 44 0.13 -8.17 15.23
C ARG A 44 1.16 -7.07 14.94
N HIS A 45 0.96 -6.28 13.90
CA HIS A 45 2.00 -5.41 13.34
C HIS A 45 1.64 -3.93 13.28
N GLY A 46 0.40 -3.54 13.54
CA GLY A 46 -0.07 -2.15 13.45
C GLY A 46 -0.02 -1.54 12.03
N TYR A 47 0.41 -2.33 11.03
CA TYR A 47 0.95 -1.90 9.74
C TYR A 47 2.26 -1.11 9.81
N ASP A 48 2.96 -1.10 10.95
CA ASP A 48 4.22 -0.38 11.21
C ASP A 48 5.47 -0.99 10.51
N MET A 49 5.26 -1.84 9.51
CA MET A 49 6.33 -2.42 8.69
C MET A 49 6.00 -2.23 7.22
N GLN A 50 7.01 -1.88 6.42
CA GLN A 50 6.88 -1.83 4.98
C GLN A 50 6.64 -3.24 4.43
N ASP A 51 5.53 -3.42 3.72
CA ASP A 51 5.27 -4.62 2.94
C ASP A 51 4.71 -4.20 1.58
N ARG A 52 5.48 -4.51 0.52
CA ARG A 52 5.16 -4.10 -0.85
C ARG A 52 3.84 -4.69 -1.36
N ILE A 53 3.43 -5.85 -0.85
CA ILE A 53 2.17 -6.50 -1.24
C ILE A 53 1.01 -5.97 -0.39
N MET A 54 1.29 -5.50 0.83
CA MET A 54 0.28 -5.00 1.76
C MET A 54 -0.54 -3.83 1.20
N THR A 55 0.07 -2.89 0.47
CA THR A 55 -0.67 -1.80 -0.19
C THR A 55 -1.75 -2.34 -1.13
N GLN A 56 -1.45 -3.41 -1.87
CA GLN A 56 -2.42 -4.04 -2.78
C GLN A 56 -3.57 -4.69 -2.00
N TYR A 57 -3.27 -5.43 -0.93
CA TYR A 57 -4.30 -6.08 -0.11
C TYR A 57 -5.17 -5.07 0.63
N LEU A 58 -4.59 -4.02 1.18
CA LEU A 58 -5.35 -2.95 1.83
C LEU A 58 -6.23 -2.20 0.83
N SER A 59 -5.77 -1.99 -0.40
CA SER A 59 -6.59 -1.39 -1.46
C SER A 59 -7.81 -2.27 -1.76
N ILE A 60 -7.60 -3.58 -1.91
CA ILE A 60 -8.69 -4.54 -2.11
C ILE A 60 -9.69 -4.47 -0.93
N LEU A 61 -9.20 -4.51 0.30
CA LEU A 61 -10.01 -4.44 1.52
C LEU A 61 -10.83 -3.13 1.62
N ALA A 62 -10.21 -2.00 1.29
CA ALA A 62 -10.86 -0.68 1.30
C ALA A 62 -11.99 -0.62 0.27
N TYR A 63 -11.74 -1.05 -0.98
CA TYR A 63 -12.76 -1.04 -2.03
C TYR A 63 -13.90 -2.04 -1.77
N MET A 64 -13.61 -3.18 -1.13
CA MET A 64 -14.65 -4.12 -0.70
C MET A 64 -15.56 -3.49 0.35
N SER A 65 -14.98 -2.84 1.35
CA SER A 65 -15.72 -2.15 2.41
C SER A 65 -16.55 -0.98 1.85
N LEU A 66 -15.99 -0.21 0.91
CA LEU A 66 -16.72 0.85 0.21
C LEU A 66 -17.92 0.31 -0.58
N LYS A 67 -17.78 -0.85 -1.24
CA LYS A 67 -18.89 -1.49 -1.95
C LYS A 67 -20.01 -1.90 -0.99
N GLN A 68 -19.66 -2.55 0.12
CA GLN A 68 -20.61 -2.96 1.15
C GLN A 68 -21.36 -1.76 1.75
N LEU A 69 -20.64 -0.66 2.03
CA LEU A 69 -21.24 0.59 2.52
C LEU A 69 -22.04 1.35 1.45
N GLY A 70 -21.79 1.11 0.15
CA GLY A 70 -22.57 1.68 -0.94
C GLY A 70 -23.96 1.03 -1.07
N ASP A 71 -24.07 -0.25 -0.70
CA ASP A 71 -25.31 -1.04 -0.76
C ASP A 71 -26.22 -0.84 0.48
N ARG A 72 -26.04 0.30 1.19
CA ARG A 72 -26.63 0.73 2.48
C ARG A 72 -28.13 0.50 2.67
N ASN A 73 -28.91 0.32 1.61
CA ASN A 73 -30.35 0.14 1.70
C ASN A 73 -30.78 -1.24 2.24
N LEU A 74 -29.84 -2.18 2.46
CA LEU A 74 -30.13 -3.57 2.85
C LEU A 74 -29.35 -4.07 4.10
N ALA A 75 -28.51 -3.24 4.71
CA ALA A 75 -27.57 -3.66 5.76
C ALA A 75 -28.06 -3.33 7.17
N LEU A 76 -27.77 -4.20 8.15
CA LEU A 76 -28.00 -3.91 9.56
C LEU A 76 -27.02 -2.82 10.03
N GLN A 77 -27.36 -2.10 11.11
CA GLN A 77 -26.48 -1.07 11.67
C GLN A 77 -25.09 -1.63 12.05
N ASP A 78 -25.06 -2.85 12.60
CA ASP A 78 -23.82 -3.54 12.95
C ASP A 78 -22.92 -3.79 11.72
N ASP A 79 -23.51 -4.15 10.57
CA ASP A 79 -22.77 -4.38 9.31
C ASP A 79 -22.17 -3.06 8.78
N ILE A 80 -22.88 -1.95 8.99
CA ILE A 80 -22.41 -0.61 8.60
C ILE A 80 -21.23 -0.19 9.48
N ASP A 81 -21.32 -0.44 10.78
CA ASP A 81 -20.27 -0.09 11.74
C ASP A 81 -19.02 -0.96 11.53
N GLU A 82 -19.20 -2.27 11.28
CA GLU A 82 -18.11 -3.18 10.91
C GLU A 82 -17.44 -2.74 9.61
N GLY A 83 -18.21 -2.52 8.55
CA GLY A 83 -17.69 -2.05 7.26
C GLY A 83 -16.96 -0.70 7.37
N GLY A 84 -17.47 0.21 8.21
CA GLY A 84 -16.83 1.48 8.51
C GLY A 84 -15.49 1.32 9.24
N GLY A 85 -15.43 0.42 10.23
CA GLY A 85 -14.22 0.09 10.97
C GLY A 85 -13.13 -0.52 10.08
N ILE A 86 -13.51 -1.48 9.23
CA ILE A 86 -12.60 -2.12 8.28
C ILE A 86 -12.08 -1.10 7.26
N LEU A 87 -12.96 -0.23 6.72
CA LEU A 87 -12.55 0.82 5.79
C LEU A 87 -11.55 1.79 6.43
N HIS A 88 -11.84 2.26 7.64
CA HIS A 88 -10.94 3.15 8.36
C HIS A 88 -9.57 2.51 8.56
N LEU A 89 -9.57 1.23 8.93
CA LEU A 89 -8.34 0.47 9.14
C LEU A 89 -7.53 0.33 7.85
N ALA A 90 -8.19 -0.04 6.75
CA ALA A 90 -7.55 -0.18 5.46
C ALA A 90 -6.95 1.15 4.98
N ALA A 91 -7.68 2.26 5.13
CA ALA A 91 -7.22 3.60 4.78
C ALA A 91 -6.01 4.03 5.62
N LYS A 92 -6.02 3.76 6.93
CA LYS A 92 -4.87 3.99 7.81
C LYS A 92 -3.66 3.18 7.34
N GLY A 93 -3.85 1.89 7.07
CA GLY A 93 -2.78 1.03 6.57
C GLY A 93 -2.18 1.56 5.26
N ILE A 94 -3.01 1.99 4.30
CA ILE A 94 -2.55 2.56 3.02
C ILE A 94 -1.73 3.82 3.26
N SER A 95 -2.16 4.69 4.18
CA SER A 95 -1.41 5.89 4.56
C SER A 95 -0.02 5.53 5.10
N VAL A 96 0.07 4.54 6.01
CA VAL A 96 1.34 4.06 6.57
C VAL A 96 2.22 3.45 5.48
N GLN A 97 1.66 2.59 4.61
CA GLN A 97 2.40 1.99 3.51
C GLN A 97 2.91 3.03 2.49
N GLY A 98 2.11 4.08 2.24
CA GLY A 98 2.48 5.23 1.43
C GLY A 98 3.71 5.97 1.97
N GLY A 99 3.89 6.02 3.30
CA GLY A 99 5.08 6.59 3.93
C GLY A 99 6.38 5.87 3.56
N TYR A 100 6.34 4.58 3.23
CA TYR A 100 7.54 3.82 2.87
C TYR A 100 7.96 3.92 1.40
N TYR A 101 7.11 4.51 0.54
CA TYR A 101 7.53 4.89 -0.80
C TYR A 101 8.79 5.78 -0.74
N TYR A 102 8.86 6.68 0.26
CA TYR A 102 9.98 7.59 0.45
C TYR A 102 11.28 6.87 0.80
N LEU A 103 11.24 5.89 1.69
CA LEU A 103 12.41 5.07 2.01
C LEU A 103 12.98 4.39 0.75
N THR A 104 12.09 3.84 -0.08
CA THR A 104 12.49 3.16 -1.32
C THR A 104 13.11 4.15 -2.31
N TYR A 105 12.56 5.37 -2.39
CA TYR A 105 13.10 6.45 -3.22
C TYR A 105 14.47 6.95 -2.72
N LEU A 106 14.61 7.20 -1.41
CA LEU A 106 15.86 7.63 -0.80
C LEU A 106 16.98 6.60 -1.01
N ILE A 107 16.69 5.31 -0.85
CA ILE A 107 17.65 4.23 -1.14
C ILE A 107 18.04 4.25 -2.63
N SER A 108 17.10 4.53 -3.54
CA SER A 108 17.41 4.65 -4.96
C SER A 108 18.34 5.84 -5.25
N LEU A 109 18.10 7.01 -4.64
CA LEU A 109 18.97 8.17 -4.75
C LEU A 109 20.37 7.90 -4.19
N ALA A 110 20.45 7.27 -3.02
CA ALA A 110 21.71 6.84 -2.42
C ALA A 110 22.53 5.99 -3.38
N LEU A 111 21.87 4.98 -3.95
CA LEU A 111 22.50 4.05 -4.87
C LEU A 111 22.97 4.76 -6.14
N GLN A 112 22.17 5.67 -6.68
CA GLN A 112 22.51 6.46 -7.86
C GLN A 112 23.72 7.38 -7.64
N LYS A 113 23.89 7.97 -6.44
CA LYS A 113 25.07 8.78 -6.12
C LYS A 113 26.38 7.98 -6.15
N GLU A 114 26.31 6.69 -5.84
CA GLU A 114 27.46 5.77 -5.81
C GLU A 114 27.71 5.08 -7.17
N MET A 115 26.78 5.22 -8.13
CA MET A 115 26.90 4.62 -9.45
C MET A 115 27.91 5.36 -10.32
N SER A 116 28.59 4.62 -11.20
CA SER A 116 29.42 5.25 -12.23
C SER A 116 28.55 6.02 -13.22
N PRO A 117 29.11 7.02 -13.93
CA PRO A 117 28.37 7.74 -14.96
C PRO A 117 27.78 6.83 -16.05
N ASP A 118 28.47 5.75 -16.39
CA ASP A 118 28.02 4.78 -17.40
C ASP A 118 26.81 3.96 -16.89
N ASP A 119 26.85 3.51 -15.63
CA ASP A 119 25.73 2.77 -15.02
C ASP A 119 24.48 3.65 -14.85
N LEU A 120 24.69 4.93 -14.49
CA LEU A 120 23.60 5.91 -14.40
C LEU A 120 22.94 6.14 -15.76
N ALA A 121 23.72 6.23 -16.84
CA ALA A 121 23.20 6.41 -18.18
C ALA A 121 22.31 5.23 -18.61
N VAL A 122 22.71 3.99 -18.30
CA VAL A 122 21.92 2.78 -18.56
C VAL A 122 20.64 2.76 -17.72
N LEU A 123 20.72 3.16 -16.45
CA LEU A 123 19.55 3.24 -15.57
C LEU A 123 18.53 4.25 -16.10
N TYR A 124 18.95 5.44 -16.51
CA TYR A 124 18.04 6.46 -17.04
C TYR A 124 17.44 6.10 -18.40
N GLN A 125 18.13 5.30 -19.22
CA GLN A 125 17.56 4.79 -20.47
C GLN A 125 16.48 3.73 -20.24
N SER A 126 16.56 2.98 -19.13
CA SER A 126 15.64 1.87 -18.80
C SER A 126 14.50 2.26 -17.88
N THR A 127 14.57 3.42 -17.21
CA THR A 127 13.52 3.90 -16.30
C THR A 127 12.80 5.11 -16.89
N VAL A 128 11.46 5.02 -17.02
CA VAL A 128 10.61 6.15 -17.39
C VAL A 128 10.38 7.00 -16.14
N GLY A 129 11.40 7.75 -15.71
CA GLY A 129 11.34 8.61 -14.53
C GLY A 129 11.40 10.07 -14.91
N LYS A 130 10.26 10.78 -14.93
CA LYS A 130 10.29 12.25 -14.81
C LYS A 130 11.01 12.56 -13.51
N ARG A 131 12.05 13.40 -13.56
CA ARG A 131 12.57 14.07 -12.36
C ARG A 131 11.38 14.70 -11.67
N GLU A 132 11.23 14.36 -10.40
CA GLU A 132 10.18 14.92 -9.58
C GLU A 132 10.32 16.44 -9.50
N ASP A 133 9.21 17.16 -9.52
CA ASP A 133 9.25 18.62 -9.40
C ASP A 133 9.49 19.04 -7.93
N GLY A 134 10.17 20.16 -7.72
CA GLY A 134 10.58 20.62 -6.38
C GLY A 134 9.43 20.93 -5.41
N SER A 135 8.22 21.17 -5.90
CA SER A 135 7.02 21.34 -5.05
C SER A 135 6.54 20.01 -4.47
N THR A 136 6.66 18.93 -5.24
CA THR A 136 6.38 17.57 -4.75
C THR A 136 7.44 17.16 -3.74
N GLU A 137 8.72 17.51 -3.97
CA GLU A 137 9.83 17.32 -3.02
C GLU A 137 9.62 18.09 -1.69
N GLN A 138 9.15 19.33 -1.72
CA GLN A 138 8.84 20.10 -0.49
C GLN A 138 7.63 19.56 0.28
N MET A 139 6.59 19.09 -0.40
CA MET A 139 5.46 18.42 0.26
C MET A 139 5.92 17.15 0.98
N ARG A 140 6.89 16.42 0.42
CA ARG A 140 7.50 15.24 1.07
C ARG A 140 8.27 15.58 2.33
N ALA A 141 9.15 16.58 2.28
CA ALA A 141 9.97 16.98 3.43
C ALA A 141 9.13 17.36 4.66
N ARG A 142 7.94 17.95 4.45
CA ARG A 142 7.00 18.29 5.55
C ARG A 142 6.23 17.09 6.08
N HIS A 143 6.01 16.07 5.26
CA HIS A 143 5.27 14.86 5.64
C HIS A 143 6.13 13.88 6.47
N GLU A 144 7.45 13.86 6.23
CA GLU A 144 8.42 13.06 7.00
C GLU A 144 8.63 13.62 8.42
N GLU A 145 8.65 14.94 8.59
CA GLU A 145 8.78 15.57 9.92
C GLU A 145 7.58 15.31 10.85
N THR A 146 6.42 14.96 10.30
CA THR A 146 5.15 14.95 11.02
C THR A 146 4.67 13.57 11.46
N GLN A 147 5.16 12.46 10.88
CA GLN A 147 4.57 11.14 11.14
C GLN A 147 5.49 10.04 11.63
N TYR A 148 6.82 10.12 11.46
CA TYR A 148 7.72 9.12 12.05
C TYR A 148 9.07 9.77 12.39
N PRO A 149 9.52 9.77 13.66
CA PRO A 149 10.94 9.72 13.89
C PRO A 149 11.34 8.32 13.47
N ILE A 150 11.73 8.12 12.20
CA ILE A 150 12.55 6.96 11.91
C ILE A 150 13.82 7.23 12.72
N HIS A 151 13.93 6.59 13.87
CA HIS A 151 15.16 6.51 14.64
C HIS A 151 16.16 5.68 13.82
N ILE A 152 16.62 6.24 12.70
CA ILE A 152 17.87 5.87 12.01
C ILE A 152 19.01 6.42 12.86
N VAL A 153 19.00 6.14 14.16
CA VAL A 153 20.08 6.47 15.10
C VAL A 153 20.76 5.17 15.57
N SER A 154 20.21 4.00 15.24
CA SER A 154 20.88 2.74 15.55
C SER A 154 20.53 1.62 14.57
N ILE A 155 20.76 1.85 13.28
CA ILE A 155 21.13 0.73 12.41
C ILE A 155 22.65 0.83 12.33
N LYS A 156 23.37 -0.23 12.74
CA LYS A 156 24.84 -0.35 12.66
C LYS A 156 25.40 -0.26 11.23
N ASP A 157 24.59 0.18 10.28
CA ASP A 157 24.92 0.35 8.89
C ASP A 157 25.15 1.84 8.63
N ARG A 158 26.43 2.22 8.52
CA ARG A 158 26.89 3.61 8.33
C ARG A 158 26.22 4.32 7.14
N ARG A 159 25.69 3.56 6.17
CA ARG A 159 25.08 4.07 4.95
C ARG A 159 23.78 4.84 5.17
N LEU A 160 22.88 4.36 6.04
CA LEU A 160 21.56 4.99 6.22
C LEU A 160 21.65 6.26 7.08
N GLY A 161 22.50 6.25 8.12
CA GLY A 161 22.75 7.43 8.96
C GLY A 161 23.44 8.56 8.19
N ASN A 162 24.39 8.21 7.31
CA ASN A 162 24.99 9.19 6.40
C ASN A 162 23.95 9.75 5.41
N LEU A 163 23.01 8.91 4.94
CA LEU A 163 21.96 9.36 4.03
C LEU A 163 21.03 10.39 4.64
N VAL A 164 20.58 10.15 5.89
CA VAL A 164 19.75 11.10 6.63
C VAL A 164 20.50 12.41 6.84
N THR A 165 21.79 12.34 7.16
CA THR A 165 22.63 13.52 7.37
C THR A 165 22.83 14.32 6.08
N GLU A 166 23.13 13.64 4.95
CA GLU A 166 23.25 14.28 3.64
C GLU A 166 21.94 14.91 3.17
N TYR A 167 20.82 14.21 3.36
CA TYR A 167 19.50 14.72 2.98
C TYR A 167 19.12 15.96 3.82
N SER A 168 19.43 15.94 5.12
CA SER A 168 19.25 17.10 6.00
C SER A 168 20.11 18.30 5.58
N ALA A 169 21.33 18.05 5.11
CA ALA A 169 22.26 19.09 4.66
C ALA A 169 21.85 19.73 3.33
N MET A 170 21.24 18.97 2.42
CA MET A 170 20.67 19.48 1.16
C MET A 170 19.56 20.52 1.38
N ARG A 171 18.94 20.52 2.56
CA ARG A 171 17.85 21.43 2.93
C ARG A 171 18.30 22.85 3.30
N ILE A 172 19.61 23.09 3.48
CA ILE A 172 20.16 24.37 4.00
C ILE A 172 20.74 25.27 2.88
N GLN A 173 20.83 24.79 1.63
CA GLN A 173 21.29 25.62 0.51
C GLN A 173 20.11 26.16 -0.31
N ASN A 174 19.44 27.18 0.22
CA ASN A 174 18.73 28.21 -0.54
C ASN A 174 19.18 29.58 -0.05
#